data_AF-A0A401QAM5-F1
#
_entry.id   AF-A0A401QAM5-F1
#
_cell.length_a   1.000
_cell.length_b   1.000
_cell.length_c   1.000
_cell.angle_alpha   90.00
_cell.angle_beta   90.00
_cell.angle_gamma   90.00
#
_symmetry.space_group_name_H-M   'P 1'
#
loop_
_entity.id
_entity.type
_entity.pdbx_description
1 polymer ?
#
loop_
_entity_poly.entity_id
_entity_poly.type
_entity_poly.pdbx_seq_one_letter_code
_entity_poly.pdbx_strand_id
1 'polypeptide(L)' 'VLQAHGLKPVSLKPKEGLALINGTQMITSLGAEAVERATAVAQQADIIAALTLEVLKGTTRAFDS' A
#
# COMPACT_ATOMS: atom_id res chain seq x y z
N VAL A 1 -10.89 22.41 13.39
CA VAL A 1 -11.15 21.41 12.33
C VAL A 1 -12.64 21.13 12.15
N LEU A 2 -13.33 20.46 13.09
CA LEU A 2 -14.76 20.09 12.91
C LEU A 2 -15.68 21.27 12.53
N GLN A 3 -15.62 22.38 13.27
CA GLN A 3 -16.40 23.59 12.97
C GLN A 3 -16.10 24.18 11.58
N ALA A 4 -14.83 24.16 11.16
CA ALA A 4 -14.41 24.64 9.84
C ALA A 4 -14.95 23.78 8.69
N HIS A 5 -15.32 22.52 8.97
CA HIS A 5 -15.96 21.61 8.03
C HIS A 5 -17.46 21.42 8.29
N GLY A 6 -18.08 22.23 9.16
CA GLY A 6 -19.51 22.12 9.50
C GLY A 6 -19.90 20.81 10.21
N LEU A 7 -18.93 20.10 10.79
CA LEU A 7 -19.13 18.83 11.48
C LEU A 7 -19.37 19.05 12.98
N LYS A 8 -20.25 18.22 13.57
CA LYS A 8 -20.50 18.18 15.02
C LYS A 8 -19.61 17.12 15.69
N PRO A 9 -19.14 17.36 16.92
CA PRO A 9 -18.44 16.34 17.70
C PRO A 9 -19.30 15.08 17.90
N VAL A 10 -18.67 13.91 17.84
CA VAL A 10 -19.31 12.64 18.16
C VAL A 10 -19.43 12.50 19.69
N SER A 11 -20.63 12.17 20.18
CA SER A 11 -20.85 11.82 21.58
C SER A 11 -20.83 10.31 21.74
N LEU A 12 -19.79 9.79 22.40
CA LEU A 12 -19.59 8.36 22.56
C LEU A 12 -20.55 7.77 23.60
N LYS A 13 -21.15 6.64 23.26
CA LYS A 13 -21.89 5.77 24.17
C LYS A 13 -20.94 4.75 24.82
N PRO A 14 -21.41 3.99 25.83
CA PRO A 14 -20.59 2.94 26.44
C PRO A 14 -19.97 2.01 25.39
N LYS A 15 -18.67 1.74 25.54
CA LYS A 15 -17.81 0.90 24.66
C LYS A 15 -17.46 1.48 23.28
N GLU A 16 -18.07 2.56 22.81
CA GLU A 16 -17.74 3.14 21.49
C GLU A 16 -16.31 3.69 21.44
N GLY A 17 -15.80 4.26 22.54
CA GLY A 17 -14.41 4.70 22.63
C GLY A 17 -13.39 3.56 22.51
N LEU A 18 -13.69 2.41 23.12
CA LEU A 18 -12.84 1.21 22.98
C LEU A 18 -12.90 0.67 21.56
N ALA A 19 -14.09 0.63 20.96
CA ALA A 19 -14.26 0.18 19.57
C ALA A 19 -13.49 1.04 18.56
N LEU A 20 -13.38 2.36 18.80
CA LEU A 20 -12.63 3.27 17.94
C LEU A 20 -11.12 2.98 17.91
N ILE A 21 -10.55 2.53 19.02
CA ILE A 21 -9.09 2.36 19.15
C ILE A 21 -8.62 0.91 19.08
N ASN A 22 -9.50 -0.04 19.37
CA ASN A 22 -9.16 -1.46 19.53
C ASN A 22 -9.28 -2.22 18.20
N GLY A 23 -8.54 -1.77 17.20
CA GLY A 23 -8.45 -2.40 15.88
C GLY A 23 -7.05 -2.28 15.30
N THR A 24 -6.76 -3.04 14.24
CA THR A 24 -5.46 -3.04 13.56
C THR A 24 -5.34 -1.96 12.48
N GLN A 25 -6.29 -1.04 12.41
CA GLN A 25 -6.40 0.02 11.39
C GLN A 25 -5.07 0.70 11.03
N MET A 26 -4.22 1.01 12.01
CA MET A 26 -2.91 1.64 11.79
C MET A 26 -1.92 0.73 11.05
N ILE A 27 -1.76 -0.51 11.50
CA ILE A 27 -0.87 -1.47 10.84
C ILE A 27 -1.45 -1.93 9.50
N THR A 28 -2.78 -2.02 9.39
CA THR A 28 -3.49 -2.34 8.16
C THR A 28 -3.32 -1.22 7.12
N SER A 29 -3.43 0.05 7.50
CA SER A 29 -3.21 1.17 6.57
C SER A 29 -1.77 1.21 6.08
N LEU A 30 -0.80 0.96 6.97
CA LEU A 30 0.61 0.89 6.59
C LEU A 30 0.89 -0.29 5.66
N GLY A 31 0.30 -1.45 5.94
CA GLY A 31 0.41 -2.63 5.09
C GLY A 31 -0.20 -2.41 3.71
N ALA A 32 -1.37 -1.77 3.63
CA ALA A 32 -2.01 -1.44 2.35
C ALA A 32 -1.15 -0.51 1.49
N GLU A 33 -0.61 0.56 2.09
CA GLU A 33 0.33 1.47 1.42
C GLU A 33 1.60 0.74 0.94
N ALA A 34 2.15 -0.14 1.77
CA ALA A 34 3.34 -0.91 1.41
C ALA A 34 3.09 -1.85 0.22
N VAL A 35 1.92 -2.50 0.15
CA VAL A 35 1.53 -3.37 -0.97
C VAL A 35 1.35 -2.59 -2.26
N GLU A 36 0.72 -1.41 -2.20
CA GLU A 36 0.58 -0.53 -3.37
C GLU A 36 1.96 -0.18 -3.94
N ARG A 37 2.86 0.31 -3.08
CA ARG A 37 4.22 0.68 -3.50
C ARG A 37 5.02 -0.51 -4.01
N ALA A 38 4.93 -1.65 -3.32
CA ALA A 38 5.63 -2.86 -3.72
C ALA A 38 5.18 -3.34 -5.11
N THR A 39 3.90 -3.20 -5.42
CA THR A 39 3.35 -3.54 -6.74
C THR A 39 3.96 -2.65 -7.82
N ALA A 40 4.01 -1.34 -7.60
CA ALA A 40 4.65 -0.40 -8.53
C ALA A 40 6.15 -0.70 -8.71
N VAL A 41 6.86 -0.99 -7.61
CA VAL A 41 8.29 -1.32 -7.65
C VAL A 41 8.54 -2.64 -8.38
N ALA A 42 7.70 -3.66 -8.18
CA ALA A 42 7.83 -4.94 -8.88
C ALA A 42 7.70 -4.76 -10.40
N GLN A 43 6.71 -3.99 -10.86
CA GLN A 43 6.55 -3.68 -12.28
C GLN A 43 7.75 -2.93 -12.86
N GLN A 44 8.28 -1.96 -12.11
CA GLN A 44 9.49 -1.25 -12.53
C GLN A 44 10.71 -2.18 -12.59
N ALA A 45 10.85 -3.09 -11.62
CA ALA A 45 11.93 -4.07 -11.61
C ALA A 45 11.88 -4.97 -12.84
N ASP A 46 10.70 -5.43 -13.25
CA ASP A 46 10.53 -6.23 -14.48
C ASP A 46 10.97 -5.47 -15.73
N ILE A 47 10.58 -4.19 -15.85
CA ILE A 47 10.98 -3.33 -16.97
C ILE A 47 12.50 -3.13 -16.98
N ILE A 48 13.10 -2.82 -15.82
CA ILE A 48 14.55 -2.62 -15.68
C ILE A 48 15.30 -3.91 -16.02
N ALA A 49 14.81 -5.06 -15.56
CA ALA A 49 15.39 -6.37 -15.86
C ALA A 49 15.34 -6.67 -17.37
N ALA A 50 14.22 -6.39 -18.04
CA ALA A 50 14.09 -6.55 -19.49
C ALA A 50 15.07 -5.68 -20.28
N LEU A 51 15.16 -4.38 -19.93
CA LEU A 51 16.12 -3.45 -20.55
C LEU A 51 17.57 -3.90 -20.34
N THR A 52 17.88 -4.36 -19.13
CA THR A 52 19.22 -4.86 -18.79
C THR A 52 19.55 -6.12 -19.59
N LEU A 53 18.60 -7.04 -19.73
CA LEU A 53 18.76 -8.26 -20.52
C LEU A 53 19.07 -7.94 -21.99
N GLU A 54 18.34 -6.97 -22.57
CA GLU A 54 18.53 -6.55 -23.96
C GLU A 54 19.93 -5.93 -24.18
N VAL A 55 20.32 -4.97 -23.35
CA VAL A 55 21.61 -4.26 -23.49
C VAL A 55 22.80 -5.21 -23.31
N LEU A 56 22.68 -6.18 -22.39
CA LEU A 56 23.72 -7.16 -22.14
C LEU A 56 23.69 -8.36 -23.10
N LYS A 57 22.76 -8.38 -24.06
CA LYS A 57 22.55 -9.51 -24.99
C LYS A 57 22.34 -10.84 -24.26
N GLY A 58 21.60 -10.79 -23.14
CA GLY A 58 21.24 -11.97 -22.36
C GLY A 58 20.28 -12.89 -23.10
N THR A 59 20.14 -14.13 -22.62
CA THR A 59 19.25 -15.12 -23.23
C THR A 59 17.86 -15.09 -22.59
N THR A 60 16.82 -15.00 -23.42
CA THR A 60 15.43 -15.08 -22.96
C THR A 60 14.99 -16.51 -22.60
N ARG A 61 15.74 -17.54 -23.06
CA ARG A 61 15.45 -18.95 -22.78
C ARG A 61 15.40 -19.28 -21.29
N ALA A 62 16.06 -18.48 -20.46
CA ALA A 62 16.02 -18.62 -19.00
C ALA A 62 14.64 -18.31 -18.39
N PHE A 63 13.74 -17.68 -19.16
CA PHE A 63 12.40 -17.28 -18.73
C PHE A 63 11.28 -18.07 -19.45
N ASP A 64 11.65 -19.09 -20.26
CA ASP A 64 10.68 -19.99 -20.87
C ASP A 64 10.04 -20.90 -19.78
N SER A 65 8.78 -21.28 -19.98
CA SER A 65 7.99 -22.12 -19.04
C SER A 65 8.32 -23.62 -19.15
#